data_AF-A0A835SCH2-F1
#
_entry.id   AF-A0A835SCH2-F1
#
_cell.length_a   1.000
_cell.length_b   1.000
_cell.length_c   1.000
_cell.angle_alpha   90.00
_cell.angle_beta   90.00
_cell.angle_gamma   90.00
#
_symmetry.space_group_name_H-M   'P 1'
#
loop_
_entity.id
_entity.type
_entity.pdbx_description
1 polymer ?
#
loop_
_entity_poly.entity_id
_entity_poly.type
_entity_poly.pdbx_seq_one_letter_code
_entity_poly.pdbx_strand_id
1 'polypeptide(L)'
;MRIRMKVGIAVGVVVLCVGVGMVALRRLEHLDWIDSFYLAVMSVTTVGYGDKAFNTLWGRVFASFWLLVSTLAVARAFLYLVEARMSRRHRRFAKLVLQRDLTVEDLVAAAINQNGFISKSEFVIYKLKEMGRIGEKDILQICNQFNKLDPNNTGKIMLPDLFSVDQSLPRTPHCPIPALGKL
;
A
#
# COMPACT_ATOMS: atom_id res chain seq x y z
N MET A 1 6.14 6.75 12.37
CA MET A 1 6.46 5.81 13.47
C MET A 1 5.82 4.43 13.29
N ARG A 2 4.51 4.34 12.98
CA ARG A 2 3.75 3.07 12.88
C ARG A 2 4.38 1.98 11.99
N ILE A 3 4.96 2.33 10.83
CA ILE A 3 5.56 1.35 9.90
C ILE A 3 6.83 0.70 10.47
N ARG A 4 7.69 1.47 11.15
CA ARG A 4 8.90 0.92 11.78
C ARG A 4 8.55 -0.05 12.90
N MET A 5 7.50 0.24 13.67
CA MET A 5 7.01 -0.62 14.73
C MET A 5 6.43 -1.93 14.18
N LYS A 6 5.63 -1.87 13.10
CA LYS A 6 5.10 -3.08 12.44
C LYS A 6 6.21 -4.01 11.93
N VAL A 7 7.26 -3.46 11.32
CA VAL A 7 8.42 -4.23 10.86
C VAL A 7 9.19 -4.81 12.06
N GLY A 8 9.40 -4.03 13.12
CA GLY A 8 10.06 -4.52 14.33
C GLY A 8 9.32 -5.69 14.98
N ILE A 9 7.99 -5.60 15.08
CA ILE A 9 7.14 -6.68 15.60
C ILE A 9 7.25 -7.91 14.69
N ALA A 10 7.18 -7.73 13.36
CA ALA A 10 7.30 -8.82 12.41
C ALA A 10 8.64 -9.57 12.52
N VAL A 11 9.75 -8.83 12.63
CA VAL A 11 11.09 -9.43 12.85
C VAL A 11 11.15 -10.12 14.21
N GLY A 12 10.60 -9.50 15.26
CA GLY A 12 10.52 -10.10 16.59
C GLY A 12 9.75 -11.43 16.62
N VAL A 13 8.65 -11.53 15.87
CA VAL A 13 7.88 -12.78 15.74
C VAL A 13 8.71 -13.88 15.07
N VAL A 14 9.46 -13.56 14.00
CA VAL A 14 10.32 -14.54 13.34
C VAL A 14 11.43 -15.03 14.27
N VAL A 15 12.06 -14.12 15.02
CA VAL A 15 13.10 -14.48 16.02
C VAL A 15 12.51 -15.35 17.13
N LEU A 16 11.32 -15.01 17.63
CA LEU A 16 10.61 -15.82 18.62
C LEU A 16 10.33 -17.22 18.08
N CYS A 17 9.91 -17.33 16.82
CA CYS A 17 9.72 -18.64 16.19
C CYS A 17 11.01 -19.47 16.22
N VAL A 18 12.11 -18.92 15.72
CA VAL A 18 13.40 -19.64 15.74
C VAL A 18 13.78 -20.07 17.17
N GLY A 19 13.56 -19.21 18.18
CA GLY A 19 13.80 -19.54 19.58
C GLY A 19 12.94 -20.71 20.10
N VAL A 20 11.64 -20.71 19.80
CA VAL A 20 10.73 -21.82 20.17
C VAL A 20 11.16 -23.12 19.49
N GLY A 21 11.50 -23.07 18.20
CA GLY A 21 12.02 -24.22 17.45
C GLY A 21 13.31 -24.79 18.07
N MET A 22 14.26 -23.91 18.43
CA MET A 22 15.51 -24.28 19.08
C MET A 22 15.30 -24.99 20.43
N VAL A 23 14.42 -24.45 21.28
CA VAL A 23 14.11 -25.05 22.59
C VAL A 23 13.39 -26.39 22.43
N ALA A 24 12.44 -26.49 21.50
CA ALA A 24 11.72 -27.72 21.23
C ALA A 24 12.63 -28.82 20.68
N LEU A 25 13.52 -28.48 19.73
CA LEU A 25 14.53 -29.40 19.20
C LEU A 25 15.48 -29.89 20.29
N ARG A 26 15.92 -29.02 21.19
CA ARG A 26 16.76 -29.41 22.32
C ARG A 26 16.06 -30.40 23.26
N ARG A 27 14.77 -30.20 23.50
CA ARG A 27 13.97 -31.04 24.42
C ARG A 27 13.51 -32.37 23.80
N LEU A 28 13.18 -32.38 22.52
CA LEU A 28 12.60 -33.53 21.83
C LEU A 28 13.65 -34.40 21.16
N GLU A 29 14.66 -33.78 20.53
CA GLU A 29 15.70 -34.48 19.76
C GLU A 29 17.04 -34.55 20.51
N HIS A 30 17.16 -33.94 21.69
CA HIS A 30 18.40 -33.88 22.48
C HIS A 30 19.63 -33.36 21.70
N LEU A 31 19.41 -32.59 20.62
CA LEU A 31 20.44 -31.94 19.82
C LEU A 31 21.24 -30.93 20.64
N ASP A 32 22.48 -30.67 20.27
CA ASP A 32 23.25 -29.61 20.91
C ASP A 32 22.67 -28.21 20.59
N TRP A 33 23.05 -27.18 21.33
CA TRP A 33 22.48 -25.83 21.16
C TRP A 33 22.70 -25.26 19.75
N ILE A 34 23.92 -25.44 19.22
CA ILE A 34 24.29 -24.95 17.88
C ILE A 34 23.51 -25.71 16.81
N ASP A 35 23.39 -27.02 16.98
CA ASP A 35 22.70 -27.91 16.04
C ASP A 35 21.19 -27.65 16.01
N SER A 36 20.61 -27.43 17.18
CA SER A 36 19.19 -27.06 17.34
C SER A 36 18.90 -25.70 16.70
N PHE A 37 19.80 -24.73 16.89
CA PHE A 37 19.65 -23.41 16.27
C PHE A 37 19.77 -23.49 14.75
N TYR A 38 20.78 -24.20 14.26
CA TYR A 38 20.99 -24.39 12.83
C TYR A 38 19.77 -25.06 12.18
N LEU A 39 19.30 -26.19 12.73
CA LEU A 39 18.13 -26.89 12.18
C LEU A 39 16.86 -26.03 12.25
N ALA A 40 16.65 -25.26 13.34
CA ALA A 40 15.53 -24.34 13.47
C ALA A 40 15.56 -23.22 12.42
N VAL A 41 16.71 -22.56 12.23
CA VAL A 41 16.85 -21.48 11.23
C VAL A 41 16.63 -22.04 9.84
N MET A 42 17.30 -23.13 9.48
CA MET A 42 17.21 -23.78 8.17
C MET A 42 15.79 -24.24 7.81
N SER A 43 15.04 -24.67 8.83
CA SER A 43 13.63 -25.04 8.74
C SER A 43 12.73 -23.81 8.50
N VAL A 44 12.89 -22.76 9.32
CA VAL A 44 12.06 -21.53 9.25
C VAL A 44 12.35 -20.73 7.97
N THR A 45 13.59 -20.73 7.48
CA THR A 45 13.96 -20.09 6.21
C THR A 45 13.64 -20.95 4.98
N THR A 46 13.10 -22.16 5.19
CA THR A 46 12.74 -23.11 4.12
C THR A 46 13.91 -23.52 3.22
N VAL A 47 15.16 -23.36 3.68
CA VAL A 47 16.34 -23.79 2.91
C VAL A 47 16.53 -25.30 3.03
N GLY A 48 16.40 -25.85 4.25
CA GLY A 48 16.28 -27.29 4.51
C GLY A 48 17.27 -28.20 3.78
N TYR A 49 18.58 -28.08 4.03
CA TYR A 49 19.61 -28.93 3.38
C TYR A 49 19.43 -30.44 3.66
N GLY A 50 18.78 -30.81 4.77
CA GLY A 50 18.50 -32.20 5.11
C GLY A 50 19.68 -32.96 5.72
N ASP A 51 20.75 -32.25 6.06
CA ASP A 51 21.91 -32.77 6.81
C ASP A 51 21.56 -33.13 8.26
N LYS A 52 20.63 -32.38 8.87
CA LYS A 52 20.01 -32.69 10.17
C LYS A 52 18.50 -32.75 9.98
N ALA A 53 17.86 -33.71 10.66
CA ALA A 53 16.43 -33.96 10.53
C ALA A 53 15.81 -34.37 11.87
N PHE A 54 14.48 -34.29 11.95
CA PHE A 54 13.69 -34.76 13.07
C PHE A 54 13.66 -36.29 13.07
N ASN A 55 14.34 -36.94 14.02
CA ASN A 55 14.44 -38.39 14.10
C ASN A 55 13.39 -38.98 15.04
N THR A 56 12.97 -38.23 16.07
CA THR A 56 11.98 -38.68 17.04
C THR A 56 10.55 -38.56 16.51
N LEU A 57 9.68 -39.48 16.92
CA LEU A 57 8.25 -39.44 16.57
C LEU A 57 7.61 -38.12 17.01
N TRP A 58 7.87 -37.72 18.25
CA TRP A 58 7.35 -36.47 18.84
C TRP A 58 7.93 -35.22 18.16
N GLY A 59 9.22 -35.24 17.82
CA GLY A 59 9.87 -34.17 17.06
C GLY A 59 9.25 -33.98 15.68
N ARG A 60 8.90 -35.06 14.98
CA ARG A 60 8.22 -34.99 13.67
C ARG A 60 6.81 -34.41 13.76
N VAL A 61 6.01 -34.86 14.73
CA VAL A 61 4.66 -34.31 14.95
C VAL A 61 4.75 -32.82 15.28
N PHE A 62 5.67 -32.43 16.17
CA PHE A 62 5.93 -31.03 16.46
C PHE A 62 6.33 -30.26 15.20
N ALA A 63 7.28 -30.79 14.43
CA ALA A 63 7.79 -30.16 13.20
C ALA A 63 6.66 -29.88 12.20
N SER A 64 5.72 -30.81 12.00
CA SER A 64 4.61 -30.62 11.06
C SER A 64 3.77 -29.37 11.39
N PHE A 65 3.35 -29.21 12.65
CA PHE A 65 2.59 -28.03 13.07
C PHE A 65 3.46 -26.78 13.13
N TRP A 66 4.67 -26.92 13.66
CA TRP A 66 5.63 -25.85 13.87
C TRP A 66 6.06 -25.18 12.56
N LEU A 67 6.39 -25.97 11.55
CA LEU A 67 6.82 -25.50 10.23
C LEU A 67 5.70 -24.76 9.50
N LEU A 68 4.45 -25.24 9.58
CA LEU A 68 3.29 -24.55 9.00
C LEU A 68 3.11 -23.16 9.60
N VAL A 69 3.12 -23.06 10.93
CA VAL A 69 2.97 -21.78 11.65
C VAL A 69 4.16 -20.85 11.35
N SER A 70 5.38 -21.38 11.39
CA SER A 70 6.60 -20.61 11.13
C SER A 70 6.63 -20.03 9.72
N THR A 71 6.25 -20.82 8.72
CA THR A 71 6.23 -20.39 7.31
C THR A 71 5.22 -19.27 7.10
N LEU A 72 4.02 -19.38 7.69
CA LEU A 72 3.02 -18.32 7.66
C LEU A 72 3.51 -17.04 8.35
N ALA A 73 4.17 -17.18 9.50
CA ALA A 73 4.74 -16.04 10.22
C ALA A 73 5.81 -15.31 9.39
N VAL A 74 6.72 -16.05 8.76
CA VAL A 74 7.76 -15.50 7.87
C VAL A 74 7.14 -14.84 6.64
N ALA A 75 6.16 -15.48 6.00
CA ALA A 75 5.47 -14.91 4.85
C ALA A 75 4.78 -13.58 5.19
N ARG A 76 4.09 -13.51 6.34
CA ARG A 76 3.49 -12.26 6.84
C ARG A 76 4.54 -11.21 7.15
N ALA A 77 5.66 -11.59 7.76
CA ALA A 77 6.75 -10.67 8.04
C ALA A 77 7.33 -10.07 6.75
N PHE A 78 7.48 -10.88 5.70
CA PHE A 78 7.92 -10.42 4.39
C PHE A 78 6.94 -9.44 3.75
N LEU A 79 5.63 -9.72 3.79
CA LEU A 79 4.61 -8.80 3.28
C LEU A 79 4.66 -7.44 4.00
N TYR A 80 4.80 -7.42 5.33
CA TYR A 80 4.95 -6.16 6.07
C TYR A 80 6.23 -5.40 5.71
N LEU A 81 7.33 -6.10 5.45
CA LEU A 81 8.58 -5.50 4.95
C LEU A 81 8.39 -4.89 3.56
N VAL A 82 7.71 -5.59 2.65
CA VAL A 82 7.39 -5.11 1.31
C VAL A 82 6.49 -3.87 1.39
N GLU A 83 5.40 -3.92 2.15
CA GLU A 83 4.53 -2.75 2.38
C GLU A 83 5.30 -1.56 2.94
N ALA A 84 6.21 -1.81 3.89
CA ALA A 84 7.05 -0.77 4.47
C ALA A 84 8.00 -0.17 3.43
N ARG A 85 8.62 -1.00 2.59
CA ARG A 85 9.53 -0.58 1.51
C ARG A 85 8.77 0.22 0.45
N MET A 86 7.60 -0.27 0.04
CA MET A 86 6.75 0.33 -0.98
C MET A 86 6.17 1.66 -0.49
N SER A 87 5.69 1.72 0.76
CA SER A 87 5.24 2.97 1.38
C SER A 87 6.33 4.05 1.44
N ARG A 88 7.59 3.65 1.69
CA ARG A 88 8.73 4.57 1.68
C ARG A 88 9.05 5.06 0.27
N ARG A 89 8.99 4.17 -0.73
CA ARG A 89 9.19 4.51 -2.15
C ARG A 89 8.08 5.42 -2.67
N HIS A 90 6.81 5.12 -2.43
CA HIS A 90 5.68 5.96 -2.85
C HIS A 90 5.76 7.38 -2.30
N ARG A 91 6.11 7.55 -1.02
CA ARG A 91 6.26 8.90 -0.42
C ARG A 91 7.45 9.67 -0.99
N ARG A 92 8.55 8.98 -1.35
CA ARG A 92 9.70 9.62 -1.98
C ARG A 92 9.38 10.00 -3.42
N PHE A 93 8.74 9.12 -4.17
CA PHE A 93 8.32 9.39 -5.54
C PHE A 93 7.35 10.57 -5.60
N ALA A 94 6.31 10.60 -4.76
CA ALA A 94 5.39 11.74 -4.68
C ALA A 94 6.12 13.06 -4.36
N LYS A 95 7.12 13.04 -3.46
CA LYS A 95 7.93 14.24 -3.16
C LYS A 95 8.82 14.65 -4.32
N LEU A 96 9.43 13.70 -5.02
CA LEU A 96 10.27 13.96 -6.19
C LEU A 96 9.45 14.56 -7.34
N VAL A 97 8.25 14.01 -7.58
CA VAL A 97 7.29 14.56 -8.56
C VAL A 97 6.86 15.98 -8.18
N LEU A 98 6.60 16.24 -6.89
CA LEU A 98 6.22 17.58 -6.42
C LEU A 98 7.37 18.61 -6.52
N GLN A 99 8.62 18.19 -6.34
CA GLN A 99 9.78 19.08 -6.39
C GLN A 99 10.38 19.24 -7.78
N ARG A 100 9.95 18.47 -8.79
CA ARG A 100 10.40 18.69 -10.17
C ARG A 100 9.78 19.96 -10.75
N ASP A 101 10.66 20.84 -11.23
CA ASP A 101 10.31 21.96 -12.09
C ASP A 101 9.63 21.42 -13.37
N LEU A 102 8.57 22.10 -13.78
CA LEU A 102 7.81 21.72 -14.97
C LEU A 102 8.59 22.07 -16.23
N THR A 103 8.72 21.12 -17.13
CA THR A 103 9.23 21.35 -18.48
C THR A 103 8.13 21.91 -19.39
N VAL A 104 8.48 22.67 -20.43
CA VAL A 104 7.50 23.28 -21.35
C VAL A 104 6.67 22.21 -22.08
N GLU A 105 7.26 21.05 -22.37
CA GLU A 105 6.56 19.90 -22.97
C GLU A 105 5.51 19.30 -22.03
N ASP A 106 5.82 19.23 -20.73
CA ASP A 106 4.89 18.78 -19.69
C ASP A 106 3.70 19.74 -19.52
N LEU A 107 3.97 21.03 -19.69
CA LEU A 107 2.96 22.08 -19.66
C LEU A 107 2.01 21.99 -20.86
N VAL A 108 2.55 21.73 -22.05
CA VAL A 108 1.74 21.54 -23.26
C VAL A 108 0.89 20.27 -23.17
N ALA A 109 1.43 19.18 -22.61
CA ALA A 109 0.66 17.95 -22.37
C ALA A 109 -0.40 18.09 -21.27
N ALA A 110 -0.21 19.02 -20.33
CA ALA A 110 -1.16 19.33 -19.27
C ALA A 110 -2.30 20.28 -19.68
N ALA A 111 -2.11 21.01 -20.79
CA ALA A 111 -3.03 22.06 -21.22
C ALA A 111 -4.34 21.44 -21.74
N ILE A 112 -5.36 21.41 -20.88
CA ILE A 112 -6.72 21.00 -21.25
C ILE A 112 -7.36 22.08 -22.13
N ASN A 113 -7.01 23.35 -21.90
CA ASN A 113 -7.53 24.49 -22.64
C ASN A 113 -6.44 25.04 -23.57
N GLN A 114 -6.72 25.16 -24.88
CA GLN A 114 -5.79 25.73 -25.88
C GLN A 114 -5.69 27.27 -25.78
N ASN A 115 -5.68 27.81 -24.57
CA ASN A 115 -5.69 29.26 -24.30
C ASN A 115 -4.27 29.83 -24.08
N GLY A 116 -3.23 29.01 -24.16
CA GLY A 116 -1.83 29.43 -24.02
C GLY A 116 -1.40 29.80 -22.59
N PHE A 117 -2.27 29.64 -21.59
CA PHE A 117 -1.98 29.90 -20.18
C PHE A 117 -2.44 28.73 -19.30
N ILE A 118 -1.64 28.36 -18.31
CA ILE A 118 -1.97 27.25 -17.42
C ILE A 118 -2.51 27.80 -16.10
N SER A 119 -3.76 27.43 -15.82
CA SER A 119 -4.43 27.81 -14.58
C SER A 119 -3.90 27.01 -13.40
N LYS A 120 -3.97 27.58 -12.19
CA LYS A 120 -3.56 26.89 -10.95
C LYS A 120 -4.27 25.53 -10.77
N SER A 121 -5.52 25.42 -11.20
CA SER A 121 -6.30 24.17 -11.20
C SER A 121 -5.71 23.12 -12.15
N GLU A 122 -5.35 23.49 -13.37
CA GLU A 122 -4.72 22.61 -14.37
C GLU A 122 -3.37 22.11 -13.88
N PHE A 123 -2.56 22.98 -13.27
CA PHE A 123 -1.29 22.60 -12.65
C PHE A 123 -1.48 21.56 -11.52
N VAL A 124 -2.50 21.74 -10.68
CA VAL A 124 -2.83 20.80 -9.60
C VAL A 124 -3.29 19.46 -10.19
N ILE A 125 -4.15 19.46 -11.21
CA ILE A 125 -4.62 18.24 -11.88
C ILE A 125 -3.45 17.48 -12.53
N TYR A 126 -2.55 18.19 -13.20
CA TYR A 126 -1.35 17.62 -13.80
C TYR A 126 -0.44 16.96 -12.74
N LYS A 127 -0.10 17.67 -11.65
CA LYS A 127 0.71 17.09 -10.57
C LYS A 127 0.00 15.90 -9.90
N LEU A 128 -1.32 15.89 -9.82
CA LEU A 128 -2.10 14.75 -9.30
C LEU A 128 -2.09 13.55 -10.26
N LYS A 129 -2.12 13.78 -11.58
CA LYS A 129 -1.98 12.76 -12.63
C LYS A 129 -0.60 12.12 -12.60
N GLU A 130 0.46 12.93 -12.57
CA GLU A 130 1.86 12.51 -12.46
C GLU A 130 2.15 11.69 -11.19
N MET A 131 1.53 12.07 -10.06
CA MET A 131 1.62 11.29 -8.81
C MET A 131 0.85 9.96 -8.88
N GLY A 132 0.14 9.67 -9.97
CA GLY A 132 -0.70 8.48 -10.14
C GLY A 132 -1.90 8.44 -9.19
N ARG A 133 -2.31 9.59 -8.63
CA ARG A 133 -3.47 9.69 -7.72
C ARG A 133 -4.79 9.77 -8.49
N ILE A 134 -4.73 10.27 -9.71
CA ILE A 134 -5.90 10.43 -10.59
C ILE A 134 -5.50 9.88 -11.96
N GLY A 135 -6.28 8.94 -12.49
CA GLY A 135 -6.08 8.42 -13.84
C GLY A 135 -6.69 9.34 -14.89
N GLU A 136 -6.22 9.26 -16.13
CA GLU A 136 -6.78 10.04 -17.25
C GLU A 136 -8.27 9.77 -17.48
N LYS A 137 -8.70 8.53 -17.25
CA LYS A 137 -10.12 8.13 -17.31
C LYS A 137 -10.98 8.87 -16.28
N ASP A 138 -10.46 9.06 -15.07
CA ASP A 138 -11.18 9.77 -14.00
C ASP A 138 -11.32 11.25 -14.35
N ILE A 139 -10.26 11.86 -14.89
CA ILE A 139 -10.28 13.25 -15.37
C ILE A 139 -11.33 13.40 -16.47
N LEU A 140 -11.33 12.53 -17.47
CA LEU A 140 -12.30 12.55 -18.56
C LEU A 140 -13.74 12.37 -18.07
N GLN A 141 -13.97 11.50 -17.09
CA GLN A 141 -15.29 11.28 -16.51
C GLN A 141 -15.79 12.53 -15.76
N ILE A 142 -14.91 13.17 -14.99
CA ILE A 142 -15.22 14.41 -14.27
C ILE A 142 -15.49 15.55 -15.27
N CYS A 143 -14.67 15.69 -16.31
CA CYS A 143 -14.91 16.68 -17.37
C CYS A 143 -16.23 16.42 -18.10
N ASN A 144 -16.58 15.16 -18.37
CA ASN A 144 -17.85 14.82 -19.01
C ASN A 144 -19.05 15.14 -18.11
N GLN A 145 -18.93 14.93 -16.79
CA GLN A 145 -19.95 15.39 -15.83
C GLN A 145 -20.06 16.91 -15.81
N PHE A 146 -18.94 17.63 -15.85
CA PHE A 146 -18.93 19.08 -15.91
C PHE A 146 -19.60 19.60 -17.19
N ASN A 147 -19.28 19.03 -18.35
CA ASN A 147 -19.87 19.43 -19.63
C ASN A 147 -21.39 19.19 -19.70
N LYS A 148 -21.90 18.21 -18.96
CA LYS A 148 -23.37 18.01 -18.82
C LYS A 148 -24.03 19.12 -17.98
N LEU A 149 -23.29 19.72 -17.06
CA LEU A 149 -23.74 20.79 -16.17
C LEU A 149 -23.49 22.19 -16.76
N ASP A 150 -22.61 22.30 -17.75
CA ASP A 150 -22.30 23.53 -18.49
C ASP A 150 -22.67 23.38 -19.98
N PRO A 151 -23.98 23.32 -20.31
CA PRO A 151 -24.44 23.20 -21.71
C PRO A 151 -24.01 24.39 -22.57
N ASN A 152 -23.68 25.53 -21.95
CA ASN A 152 -23.20 26.74 -22.61
C ASN A 152 -21.68 26.72 -22.86
N ASN A 153 -20.97 25.67 -22.42
CA ASN A 153 -19.52 25.47 -22.56
C ASN A 153 -18.71 26.71 -22.16
N THR A 154 -19.17 27.41 -21.12
CA THR A 154 -18.58 28.66 -20.64
C THR A 154 -17.36 28.43 -19.76
N GLY A 155 -17.10 27.17 -19.37
CA GLY A 155 -16.08 26.79 -18.40
C GLY A 155 -16.44 27.18 -16.97
N LYS A 156 -17.69 27.58 -16.71
CA LYS A 156 -18.18 28.06 -15.41
C LYS A 156 -19.60 27.56 -15.18
N ILE A 157 -19.82 26.84 -14.09
CA ILE A 157 -21.18 26.47 -13.68
C ILE A 157 -21.77 27.67 -12.93
N MET A 158 -22.83 28.26 -13.48
CA MET A 158 -23.55 29.34 -12.80
C MET A 158 -24.59 28.75 -11.85
N LEU A 159 -24.87 29.41 -10.71
CA LEU A 159 -25.89 28.95 -9.75
C LEU A 159 -27.27 28.63 -10.39
N PRO A 160 -27.78 29.40 -11.39
CA PRO A 160 -29.03 29.09 -12.06
C PRO A 160 -29.07 27.72 -12.74
N ASP A 161 -27.93 27.22 -13.24
CA ASP A 161 -27.81 25.92 -13.90
C ASP A 161 -27.84 24.75 -12.91
N LEU A 162 -27.55 25.00 -11.63
CA LEU A 162 -27.70 24.01 -10.56
C LEU A 162 -29.17 23.78 -10.15
N PHE A 163 -29.99 24.84 -10.22
CA PHE A 163 -31.41 24.78 -9.81
C PHE A 163 -32.28 23.99 -10.79
N SER A 164 -31.90 23.93 -12.08
CA SER A 164 -32.63 23.14 -13.08
C SER A 164 -32.36 21.63 -12.97
N VAL A 165 -31.19 21.23 -12.46
CA VAL A 165 -30.82 19.82 -12.25
C VAL A 165 -31.42 19.27 -10.94
N ASP A 166 -31.51 20.08 -9.88
CA ASP A 166 -32.08 19.71 -8.57
C ASP A 166 -33.56 19.32 -8.65
N GLN A 167 -34.31 19.86 -9.62
CA GLN A 167 -35.73 19.51 -9.83
C GLN A 167 -35.94 18.15 -10.53
N SER A 168 -34.89 17.52 -11.04
CA SER A 168 -34.98 16.27 -11.84
C SER A 168 -34.51 14.99 -11.12
N LEU A 169 -33.91 15.10 -9.92
CA LEU A 169 -33.52 13.93 -9.12
C LEU A 169 -34.55 13.63 -8.01
N PRO A 170 -34.99 12.36 -7.83
CA PRO A 170 -35.70 11.97 -6.62
C PRO A 170 -34.78 12.16 -5.42
N ARG A 171 -35.22 12.96 -4.43
CA ARG A 171 -34.50 13.25 -3.18
C ARG A 171 -34.04 11.95 -2.53
N THR A 172 -32.76 11.64 -2.61
CA THR A 172 -32.15 10.65 -1.72
C THR A 172 -31.70 11.37 -0.44
N PRO A 173 -31.95 10.79 0.75
CA PRO A 173 -31.61 11.45 2.00
C PRO A 173 -30.11 11.66 2.12
N HIS A 174 -29.73 12.92 2.37
CA HIS A 174 -28.37 13.38 2.63
C HIS A 174 -27.65 12.47 3.63
N CYS A 175 -26.55 11.85 3.21
CA CYS A 175 -25.58 11.28 4.14
C CYS A 175 -24.66 12.41 4.63
N PRO A 176 -24.56 12.68 5.94
CA PRO A 176 -23.71 13.76 6.44
C PRO A 176 -22.24 13.46 6.14
N ILE A 177 -21.62 14.33 5.35
CA ILE A 177 -20.17 14.32 5.10
C ILE A 177 -19.48 14.60 6.45
N PRO A 178 -18.58 13.72 6.94
CA PRO A 178 -17.84 13.98 8.16
C PRO A 178 -16.99 15.24 7.96
N ALA A 179 -17.21 16.24 8.80
CA ALA A 179 -16.44 17.46 8.84
C ALA A 179 -14.94 17.13 8.90
N LEU A 180 -14.21 17.58 7.89
CA LEU A 180 -12.75 17.52 7.85
C LEU A 180 -12.24 18.55 8.87
N GLY A 181 -12.10 18.11 10.12
CA GLY A 181 -11.61 18.90 11.24
C GLY A 181 -10.19 19.39 10.99
N LYS A 182 -10.08 20.70 10.85
CA LYS A 182 -8.97 21.60 11.24
C LYS A 182 -7.61 20.93 11.46
N LEU A 183 -6.69 21.20 10.53
CA LEU A 183 -5.26 21.31 10.77
C LEU A 183 -4.90 22.78 10.61
#